data_AF-A0A7K7UQB0-F1
#
_entry.id   AF-A0A7K7UQB0-F1
#
_cell.length_a   1.000
_cell.length_b   1.000
_cell.length_c   1.000
_cell.angle_alpha   90.00
_cell.angle_beta   90.00
_cell.angle_gamma   90.00
#
_symmetry.space_group_name_H-M   'P 1'
#
loop_
_entity.id
_entity.type
_entity.pdbx_description
1 polymer ?
#
loop_
_entity_poly.entity_id
_entity_poly.type
_entity_poly.pdbx_seq_one_letter_code
_entity_poly.pdbx_strand_id
1 'polypeptide(L)'
;CIFLSFSPCSVTPLLPSILQQPVRTVTYFSIRKGKRKTVKAVIHRFLRLHNGLWVRRRAGYKKRLWKKSAAQKKRLRELALCNRTQCKLLDKMTTSFWKRRNWYVDDPYQKYHDRTNLRV
;
A
#
# COMPACT_ATOMS: atom_id res chain seq x y z
N CYS A 1 59.36 24.03 13.78
CA CYS A 1 58.86 24.05 15.18
C CYS A 1 58.05 25.33 15.33
N ILE A 2 56.74 25.36 15.53
CA ILE A 2 55.81 24.53 16.31
C ILE A 2 54.45 24.54 15.59
N PHE A 3 53.84 23.37 15.41
CA PHE A 3 52.44 23.22 15.02
C PHE A 3 51.55 23.61 16.20
N LEU A 4 50.64 24.57 16.02
CA LEU A 4 49.45 24.72 16.86
C LEU A 4 48.22 24.46 15.99
N SER A 5 47.93 23.17 15.81
CA SER A 5 46.66 22.70 15.29
C SER A 5 45.58 22.96 16.34
N PHE A 6 44.78 24.00 16.12
CA PHE A 6 43.47 24.15 16.74
C PHE A 6 42.60 22.96 16.29
N SER A 7 42.42 21.97 17.16
CA SER A 7 41.43 20.92 16.97
C SER A 7 40.07 21.47 17.37
N PRO A 8 39.11 21.71 16.45
CA PRO A 8 37.73 21.86 16.86
C PRO A 8 37.27 20.51 17.40
N CYS A 9 36.88 20.51 18.67
CA CYS A 9 36.25 19.36 19.31
C CYS A 9 34.97 19.04 18.51
N SER A 10 35.05 18.06 17.63
CA SER A 10 33.89 17.53 16.91
C SER A 10 33.03 16.80 17.93
N VAL A 11 32.07 17.52 18.52
CA VAL A 11 30.92 16.90 19.17
C VAL A 11 30.17 16.08 18.12
N THR A 12 30.53 14.80 18.02
CA THR A 12 29.76 13.81 17.29
C THR A 12 28.35 13.75 17.89
N PRO A 13 27.28 14.00 17.14
CA PRO A 13 25.94 13.82 17.69
C PRO A 13 25.69 12.32 17.83
N LEU A 14 25.85 11.80 19.04
CA LEU A 14 25.53 10.43 19.45
C LEU A 14 24.01 10.15 19.46
N LEU A 15 23.22 10.80 18.59
CA LEU A 15 21.77 10.69 18.55
C LEU A 15 21.26 10.46 17.12
N PRO A 16 21.36 9.22 16.59
CA PRO A 16 20.67 8.82 15.37
C PRO A 16 19.13 8.92 15.50
N SER A 17 18.60 8.96 16.73
CA SER A 17 17.16 8.84 17.00
C SER A 17 16.37 10.14 16.84
N ILE A 18 16.97 11.32 17.02
CA ILE A 18 16.25 12.62 16.92
C ILE A 18 16.00 13.00 15.45
N LEU A 19 16.91 12.64 14.54
CA LEU A 19 16.75 12.90 13.10
C LEU A 19 15.89 11.85 12.38
N GLN A 20 15.61 10.72 13.03
CA GLN A 20 14.82 9.66 12.43
C GLN A 20 13.34 10.04 12.50
N GLN A 21 12.88 10.74 11.45
CA GLN A 21 11.47 11.08 11.32
C GLN A 21 10.63 9.80 11.46
N PRO A 22 9.66 9.76 12.39
CA PRO A 22 8.86 8.57 12.58
C PRO A 22 8.06 8.32 11.30
N VAL A 23 8.37 7.22 10.60
CA VAL A 23 7.61 6.77 9.42
C VAL A 23 6.27 6.20 9.91
N ARG A 24 5.32 7.10 10.21
CA ARG A 24 3.96 6.73 10.58
C ARG A 24 3.24 6.27 9.31
N THR A 25 3.23 4.97 9.04
CA THR A 25 2.56 4.40 7.85
C THR A 25 1.05 4.68 7.84
N VAL A 26 0.42 4.85 9.00
CA VAL A 26 -1.03 5.13 9.15
C VAL A 26 -1.27 6.24 10.18
N THR A 27 -2.14 7.20 9.85
CA THR A 27 -2.59 8.25 10.78
C THR A 27 -3.89 7.84 11.46
N TYR A 28 -3.81 7.48 12.75
CA TYR A 28 -4.97 7.06 13.56
C TYR A 28 -5.88 8.21 13.94
N PHE A 29 -5.30 9.32 14.39
CA PHE A 29 -6.04 10.52 14.79
C PHE A 29 -5.54 11.69 13.95
N SER A 30 -6.45 12.37 13.26
CA SER A 30 -6.11 13.57 12.51
C SER A 30 -6.20 14.81 13.37
N ILE A 31 -5.28 15.74 13.19
CA ILE A 31 -5.18 16.97 14.01
C ILE A 31 -6.48 17.77 13.98
N ARG A 32 -7.11 17.93 12.81
CA ARG A 32 -8.32 18.75 12.65
C ARG A 32 -9.63 18.08 13.07
N LYS A 33 -9.77 16.77 12.82
CA LYS A 33 -11.07 16.07 12.96
C LYS A 33 -11.04 14.93 13.99
N GLY A 34 -9.88 14.58 14.53
CA GLY A 34 -9.71 13.41 15.40
C GLY A 34 -9.96 12.05 14.72
N LYS A 35 -10.28 12.02 13.41
CA LYS A 35 -10.64 10.78 12.69
C LYS A 35 -9.44 10.11 12.02
N ARG A 36 -9.53 8.80 11.81
CA ARG A 36 -8.56 7.99 11.05
C ARG A 36 -8.45 8.49 9.61
N LYS A 37 -7.24 8.44 9.05
CA LYS A 37 -6.98 8.78 7.65
C LYS A 37 -6.62 7.55 6.84
N THR A 38 -7.07 7.55 5.58
CA THR A 38 -6.76 6.51 4.61
C THR A 38 -5.44 6.79 3.92
N VAL A 39 -4.64 5.75 3.72
CA VAL A 39 -3.44 5.84 2.89
C VAL A 39 -3.84 5.83 1.40
N LYS A 40 -3.71 6.98 0.72
CA LYS A 40 -4.14 7.13 -0.67
C LYS A 40 -3.44 6.19 -1.65
N ALA A 41 -2.17 5.85 -1.38
CA ALA A 41 -1.41 4.90 -2.18
C ALA A 41 -2.09 3.52 -2.31
N VAL A 42 -2.84 3.09 -1.29
CA VAL A 42 -3.61 1.83 -1.34
C VAL A 42 -4.75 1.94 -2.36
N ILE A 43 -5.51 3.03 -2.29
CA ILE A 43 -6.67 3.26 -3.16
C ILE A 43 -6.27 3.31 -4.65
N HIS A 44 -5.12 3.91 -4.96
CA HIS A 44 -4.65 3.99 -6.35
C HIS A 44 -4.10 2.67 -6.92
N ARG A 45 -3.73 1.71 -6.07
CA ARG A 45 -3.02 0.49 -6.49
C ARG A 45 -3.86 -0.78 -6.37
N PHE A 46 -4.85 -0.77 -5.48
CA PHE A 46 -5.66 -1.93 -5.15
C PHE A 46 -7.14 -1.61 -5.32
N LEU A 47 -7.90 -2.61 -5.76
CA LEU A 47 -9.35 -2.57 -5.84
C LEU A 47 -9.95 -3.37 -4.68
N ARG A 48 -10.92 -2.79 -3.97
CA ARG A 48 -11.66 -3.42 -2.87
C ARG A 48 -12.96 -4.02 -3.40
N LEU A 49 -13.18 -5.31 -3.19
CA LEU A 49 -14.45 -6.01 -3.51
C LEU A 49 -15.31 -6.20 -2.25
N HIS A 50 -16.62 -6.09 -2.28
CA HIS A 50 -17.42 -6.15 -1.03
C HIS A 50 -17.15 -7.40 -0.17
N ASN A 51 -17.00 -8.59 -0.78
CA ASN A 51 -16.66 -9.89 -0.16
C ASN A 51 -15.37 -10.00 0.69
N GLY A 52 -14.67 -8.89 0.98
CA GLY A 52 -13.46 -8.90 1.79
C GLY A 52 -12.16 -9.10 1.00
N LEU A 53 -12.23 -9.29 -0.31
CA LEU A 53 -11.06 -9.43 -1.16
C LEU A 53 -10.48 -8.11 -1.62
N TRP A 54 -9.18 -8.15 -1.89
CA TRP A 54 -8.43 -7.09 -2.54
C TRP A 54 -7.80 -7.64 -3.82
N VAL A 55 -7.96 -6.88 -4.90
CA VAL A 55 -7.44 -7.19 -6.22
C VAL A 55 -6.31 -6.23 -6.55
N ARG A 56 -5.25 -6.75 -7.17
CA ARG A 56 -4.12 -5.95 -7.65
C ARG A 56 -3.69 -6.38 -9.05
N ARG A 57 -2.98 -5.49 -9.74
CA ARG A 57 -2.20 -5.87 -10.93
C ARG A 57 -0.82 -6.40 -10.53
N ARG A 58 -0.26 -7.34 -11.31
CA ARG A 58 1.11 -7.82 -11.08
C ARG A 58 2.12 -6.69 -11.39
N ALA A 59 3.17 -6.62 -10.57
CA ALA A 59 4.20 -5.61 -10.72
C ALA A 59 5.01 -5.84 -12.01
N GLY A 60 5.51 -4.76 -12.62
CA GLY A 60 6.35 -4.87 -13.81
C GLY A 60 5.63 -5.24 -15.11
N TYR A 61 4.29 -5.22 -15.13
CA TYR A 61 3.50 -5.53 -16.34
C TYR A 61 3.71 -4.58 -17.52
N LYS A 62 4.31 -3.39 -17.29
CA LYS A 62 4.68 -2.41 -18.33
C LYS A 62 6.19 -2.23 -18.52
N LYS A 63 7.03 -2.94 -17.74
CA LYS A 63 8.48 -2.71 -17.71
C LYS A 63 9.22 -3.84 -18.41
N ARG A 64 10.26 -3.50 -19.20
CA ARG A 64 11.17 -4.46 -19.87
C ARG A 64 10.42 -5.57 -20.61
N LEU A 65 9.41 -5.21 -21.41
CA LEU A 65 8.54 -6.18 -22.09
C LEU A 65 9.24 -6.92 -23.24
N TRP A 66 10.25 -6.30 -23.84
CA TRP A 66 11.04 -6.86 -24.92
C TRP A 66 11.83 -8.11 -24.48
N LYS A 67 12.30 -8.16 -23.22
CA LYS A 67 12.97 -9.35 -22.66
C LYS A 67 12.02 -10.48 -22.27
N LYS A 68 10.70 -10.24 -22.25
CA LYS A 68 9.72 -11.16 -21.67
C LYS A 68 9.02 -11.97 -22.74
N SER A 69 8.84 -13.27 -22.47
CA SER A 69 8.07 -14.17 -23.31
C SER A 69 6.59 -13.79 -23.36
N ALA A 70 5.87 -14.23 -24.40
CA ALA A 70 4.44 -13.97 -24.55
C ALA A 70 3.62 -14.49 -23.35
N ALA A 71 3.91 -15.70 -22.88
CA ALA A 71 3.25 -16.30 -21.71
C ALA A 71 3.48 -15.48 -20.44
N GLN A 72 4.71 -15.01 -20.19
CA GLN A 72 5.00 -14.14 -19.05
C GLN A 72 4.27 -12.80 -19.16
N LYS A 73 4.19 -12.21 -20.36
CA LYS A 73 3.43 -10.98 -20.62
C LYS A 73 1.93 -11.15 -20.37
N LYS A 74 1.35 -12.32 -20.67
CA LYS A 74 -0.05 -12.64 -20.36
C LYS A 74 -0.28 -12.70 -18.84
N ARG A 75 0.50 -13.53 -18.13
CA ARG A 75 0.42 -13.68 -16.66
C ARG A 75 0.60 -12.37 -15.89
N LEU A 76 1.44 -11.45 -16.39
CA LEU A 76 1.64 -10.14 -15.74
C LEU A 76 0.46 -9.18 -15.95
N ARG A 77 -0.31 -9.33 -17.03
CA ARG A 77 -1.47 -8.46 -17.32
C ARG A 77 -2.70 -8.86 -16.51
N GLU A 78 -2.77 -10.12 -16.08
CA GLU A 78 -3.84 -10.65 -15.25
C GLU A 78 -3.91 -9.95 -13.87
N LEU A 79 -5.15 -9.79 -13.39
CA LEU A 79 -5.44 -9.34 -12.04
C LEU A 79 -5.25 -10.51 -11.07
N ALA A 80 -4.63 -10.23 -9.93
CA ALA A 80 -4.36 -11.22 -8.90
C ALA A 80 -5.01 -10.81 -7.59
N LEU A 81 -5.48 -11.81 -6.85
CA LEU A 81 -5.95 -11.62 -5.48
C LEU A 81 -4.79 -11.46 -4.50
N CYS A 82 -5.06 -10.76 -3.41
CA CYS A 82 -4.16 -10.62 -2.27
C CYS A 82 -4.33 -11.78 -1.27
N ASN A 83 -3.26 -12.08 -0.52
CA ASN A 83 -3.28 -13.06 0.55
C ASN A 83 -4.11 -12.55 1.74
N ARG A 84 -4.58 -13.45 2.61
CA ARG A 84 -5.39 -13.11 3.80
C ARG A 84 -4.72 -12.07 4.70
N THR A 85 -3.41 -12.20 4.95
CA THR A 85 -2.63 -11.27 5.78
C THR A 85 -2.54 -9.89 5.15
N GLN A 86 -2.34 -9.82 3.83
CA GLN A 86 -2.30 -8.57 3.07
C GLN A 86 -3.66 -7.88 3.09
N CYS A 87 -4.76 -8.61 2.87
CA CYS A 87 -6.11 -8.06 2.96
C CYS A 87 -6.37 -7.43 4.34
N LYS A 88 -6.03 -8.14 5.43
CA LYS A 88 -6.16 -7.60 6.80
C LYS A 88 -5.36 -6.32 7.00
N LEU A 89 -4.15 -6.23 6.43
CA LEU A 89 -3.33 -5.02 6.49
C LEU A 89 -3.98 -3.85 5.73
N LEU A 90 -4.42 -4.09 4.49
CA LEU A 90 -5.07 -3.07 3.66
C LEU A 90 -6.37 -2.55 4.30
N ASP A 91 -7.11 -3.43 4.98
CA ASP A 91 -8.31 -3.08 5.73
C ASP A 91 -8.03 -2.22 6.97
N LYS A 92 -6.82 -2.30 7.55
CA LYS A 92 -6.35 -1.41 8.64
C LYS A 92 -5.89 -0.05 8.12
N MET A 93 -5.36 -0.01 6.88
CA MET A 93 -4.89 1.21 6.21
C MET A 93 -6.03 2.02 5.58
N THR A 94 -7.22 1.45 5.46
CA THR A 94 -8.40 2.08 4.86
C THR A 94 -9.55 2.25 5.85
N THR A 95 -10.44 3.18 5.56
CA THR A 95 -11.61 3.50 6.40
C THR A 95 -12.84 2.73 5.93
N SER A 96 -13.88 2.69 6.77
CA SER A 96 -15.17 2.06 6.45
C SER A 96 -15.82 2.60 5.18
N PHE A 97 -15.55 3.87 4.83
CA PHE A 97 -16.02 4.47 3.58
C PHE A 97 -15.69 3.62 2.34
N TRP A 98 -14.50 3.03 2.28
CA TRP A 98 -14.09 2.21 1.13
C TRP A 98 -14.61 0.77 1.18
N LYS A 99 -15.20 0.36 2.31
CA LYS A 99 -15.76 -0.98 2.51
C LYS A 99 -17.26 -1.03 2.16
N ARG A 100 -17.90 0.13 1.98
CA ARG A 100 -19.32 0.25 1.63
C ARG A 100 -19.61 -0.43 0.28
N ARG A 101 -20.82 -0.96 0.14
CA ARG A 101 -21.32 -1.46 -1.15
C ARG A 101 -21.56 -0.26 -2.07
N ASN A 102 -21.07 -0.34 -3.31
CA ASN A 102 -21.38 0.62 -4.36
C ASN A 102 -22.22 -0.09 -5.44
N TRP A 103 -23.10 0.67 -6.08
CA TRP A 103 -23.95 0.22 -7.19
C TRP A 103 -23.69 1.16 -8.37
N TYR A 104 -22.55 0.97 -9.02
CA TYR A 104 -22.20 1.73 -10.21
C TYR A 104 -22.93 1.14 -11.43
N VAL A 105 -23.37 2.01 -12.34
CA VAL A 105 -23.93 1.61 -13.63
C VAL A 105 -22.80 0.98 -14.46
N ASP A 106 -23.06 -0.20 -15.04
CA ASP A 106 -22.15 -0.94 -15.92
C ASP A 106 -20.76 -1.28 -15.34
N ASP A 107 -20.64 -1.50 -14.03
CA ASP A 107 -19.37 -1.94 -13.44
C ASP A 107 -19.05 -3.41 -13.80
N PRO A 108 -17.94 -3.68 -14.52
CA PRO A 108 -17.54 -5.05 -14.85
C PRO A 108 -17.22 -5.91 -13.62
N TYR A 109 -16.98 -5.31 -12.44
CA TYR A 109 -16.64 -6.03 -11.22
C TYR A 109 -17.84 -6.38 -10.34
N GLN A 110 -19.05 -5.93 -10.67
CA GLN A 110 -20.24 -6.08 -9.83
C GLN A 110 -20.50 -7.54 -9.42
N LYS A 111 -20.35 -8.47 -10.37
CA LYS A 111 -20.55 -9.91 -10.14
C LYS A 111 -19.59 -10.55 -9.13
N TYR A 112 -18.43 -9.94 -8.91
CA TYR A 112 -17.39 -10.47 -8.00
C TYR A 112 -17.49 -9.89 -6.59
N HIS A 113 -18.46 -9.01 -6.31
CA HIS A 113 -18.66 -8.44 -4.99
C HIS A 113 -19.24 -9.43 -3.99
N ASP A 114 -19.99 -10.43 -4.45
CA ASP A 114 -20.55 -11.50 -3.62
C ASP A 114 -19.82 -12.81 -3.88
N ARG A 115 -19.76 -13.68 -2.86
CA ARG A 115 -19.20 -15.03 -3.01
C ARG A 115 -20.34 -16.02 -2.91
N THR A 116 -20.57 -16.74 -4.00
CA THR A 116 -21.54 -17.84 -4.06
C THR A 116 -20.83 -19.17 -3.78
N ASN A 117 -21.56 -20.13 -3.18
CA ASN A 117 -21.12 -21.53 -3.03
C ASN A 117 -19.85 -21.74 -2.18
N LEU A 118 -19.67 -20.97 -1.10
CA LEU A 118 -18.67 -21.29 -0.10
C LEU A 118 -19.25 -22.24 0.95
N ARG A 119 -18.64 -23.41 1.10
CA ARG A 119 -18.80 -24.30 2.25
C ARG A 119 -17.53 -24.22 3.08
N VAL A 120 -17.66 -24.07 4.40
CA VAL A 120 -16.54 -23.96 5.35
C VAL A 120 -16.22 -25.32 5.91
#